data_AF-A0A075UYU8-F1
#
_entry.id   AF-A0A075UYU8-F1
#
_cell.length_a   1.000
_cell.length_b   1.000
_cell.length_c   1.000
_cell.angle_alpha   90.00
_cell.angle_beta   90.00
_cell.angle_gamma   90.00
#
_symmetry.space_group_name_H-M   'P 1'
#
loop_
_entity.id
_entity.type
_entity.pdbx_description
1 polymer ?
#
loop_
_entity_poly.entity_id
_entity_poly.type
_entity_poly.pdbx_seq_one_letter_code
_entity_poly.pdbx_strand_id
1 'polypeptide(L)'
;MSPPKIFPGATLHPEPFPRALRAAITASGLPLDRIRHRLELRGVSISVPTLSHWQSGRRRPERPESLRALAELEQLLSLPPLALRSLLGPPRPRGRKSSVPAQRRDRATPEGTYPT
;
A
#
# COMPACT_ATOMS: atom_id res chain seq x y z
N MET A 1 -22.24 -22.75 -29.02
CA MET A 1 -22.94 -22.21 -27.83
C MET A 1 -22.12 -22.60 -26.60
N SER A 2 -21.11 -21.80 -26.26
CA SER A 2 -20.31 -21.93 -25.03
C SER A 2 -20.62 -20.73 -24.15
N PRO A 3 -20.76 -20.92 -22.83
CA PRO A 3 -21.28 -19.88 -21.94
C PRO A 3 -20.31 -18.69 -21.84
N PRO A 4 -20.82 -17.47 -21.67
CA PRO A 4 -19.99 -16.31 -21.38
C PRO A 4 -19.26 -16.50 -20.04
N LYS A 5 -17.91 -16.44 -20.06
CA LYS A 5 -17.08 -16.26 -18.85
C LYS A 5 -17.28 -14.85 -18.34
N ILE A 6 -18.36 -14.65 -17.60
CA ILE A 6 -18.56 -13.46 -16.77
C ILE A 6 -17.47 -13.52 -15.69
N PHE A 7 -16.58 -12.53 -15.64
CA PHE A 7 -15.79 -12.25 -14.45
C PHE A 7 -16.70 -11.46 -13.49
N PRO A 8 -17.25 -12.06 -12.42
CA PRO A 8 -17.83 -11.25 -11.36
C PRO A 8 -16.68 -10.59 -10.61
N GLY A 9 -16.75 -9.27 -10.37
CA GLY A 9 -15.86 -8.69 -9.37
C GLY A 9 -15.53 -7.21 -9.44
N ALA A 10 -16.16 -6.41 -10.30
CA ALA A 10 -16.06 -4.95 -10.21
C ALA A 10 -17.20 -4.38 -9.35
N THR A 11 -17.40 -4.91 -8.14
CA THR A 11 -17.99 -4.11 -7.06
C THR A 11 -16.92 -3.09 -6.67
N LEU A 12 -16.93 -1.93 -7.34
CA LEU A 12 -16.07 -0.78 -7.11
C LEU A 12 -16.40 -0.09 -5.78
N HIS A 13 -16.52 -0.85 -4.70
CA HIS A 13 -16.35 -0.29 -3.36
C HIS A 13 -14.87 -0.38 -3.05
N PRO A 14 -14.12 0.75 -3.11
CA PRO A 14 -12.75 0.74 -2.62
C PRO A 14 -12.81 0.44 -1.13
N GLU A 15 -12.50 -0.81 -0.79
CA GLU A 15 -12.29 -1.20 0.60
C GLU A 15 -11.27 -0.21 1.21
N PRO A 16 -11.45 0.19 2.48
CA PRO A 16 -10.63 1.22 3.09
C PRO A 16 -9.14 0.84 3.12
N PHE A 17 -8.84 -0.45 3.30
CA PHE A 17 -7.48 -0.97 3.35
C PHE A 17 -6.73 -0.90 1.99
N PRO A 18 -7.21 -1.50 0.88
CA PRO A 18 -6.52 -1.42 -0.41
C PRO A 18 -6.27 0.01 -0.88
N ARG A 19 -7.23 0.92 -0.62
CA ARG A 19 -7.09 2.34 -0.95
C ARG A 19 -5.99 3.02 -0.13
N ALA A 20 -5.98 2.82 1.19
CA ALA A 20 -4.95 3.39 2.06
C ALA A 20 -3.56 2.83 1.76
N LEU A 21 -3.46 1.52 1.49
CA LEU A 21 -2.21 0.86 1.11
C LEU A 21 -1.63 1.45 -0.18
N ARG A 22 -2.45 1.62 -1.22
CA ARG A 22 -2.02 2.28 -2.46
C ARG A 22 -1.53 3.70 -2.21
N ALA A 23 -2.31 4.50 -1.48
CA ALA A 23 -1.96 5.88 -1.18
C ALA A 23 -0.62 6.00 -0.44
N ALA A 24 -0.38 5.14 0.56
CA ALA A 24 0.87 5.14 1.32
C ALA A 24 2.08 4.72 0.48
N ILE A 25 1.91 3.69 -0.37
CA ILE A 25 2.98 3.25 -1.29
C ILE A 25 3.30 4.37 -2.30
N THR A 26 2.28 4.98 -2.90
CA THR A 26 2.45 6.12 -3.82
C THR A 26 3.13 7.30 -3.13
N ALA A 27 2.74 7.64 -1.88
CA ALA A 27 3.37 8.73 -1.12
C ALA A 27 4.84 8.46 -0.77
N SER A 28 5.22 7.20 -0.56
CA SER A 28 6.63 6.83 -0.31
C SER A 28 7.53 6.96 -1.54
N GLY A 29 6.94 6.94 -2.75
CA GLY A 29 7.70 6.93 -4.01
C GLY A 29 8.58 5.69 -4.20
N LEU A 30 8.31 4.60 -3.48
CA LEU A 30 9.05 3.34 -3.56
C LEU A 30 8.33 2.32 -4.45
N PRO A 31 9.02 1.65 -5.39
CA PRO A 31 8.44 0.54 -6.13
C PRO A 31 8.26 -0.67 -5.19
N LEU A 32 7.28 -1.53 -5.51
CA LEU A 32 6.94 -2.72 -4.71
C LEU A 32 8.14 -3.64 -4.49
N ASP A 33 9.03 -3.77 -5.48
CA ASP A 33 10.23 -4.60 -5.36
C ASP A 33 11.20 -4.06 -4.30
N ARG A 34 11.37 -2.73 -4.23
CA ARG A 34 12.21 -2.08 -3.21
C ARG A 34 11.58 -2.18 -1.82
N ILE A 35 10.25 -2.13 -1.73
CA ILE A 35 9.51 -2.38 -0.49
C ILE A 35 9.75 -3.82 -0.03
N ARG A 36 9.56 -4.79 -0.92
CA ARG A 36 9.85 -6.21 -0.64
C ARG A 36 11.28 -6.40 -0.14
N HIS A 37 12.27 -5.89 -0.86
CA HIS A 37 13.68 -6.06 -0.50
C HIS A 37 13.98 -5.49 0.90
N ARG A 38 13.40 -4.33 1.24
CA ARG A 38 13.54 -3.73 2.57
C ARG A 38 12.83 -4.51 3.66
N LEU A 39 11.70 -5.17 3.37
CA LEU A 39 11.03 -6.07 4.30
C LEU A 39 11.86 -7.33 4.53
N GLU A 40 12.48 -7.88 3.48
CA GLU A 40 13.38 -9.03 3.58
C GLU A 40 14.60 -8.72 4.47
N LEU A 41 15.20 -7.53 4.34
CA LEU A 41 16.28 -7.07 5.23
C LEU A 41 15.85 -6.95 6.70
N ARG A 42 14.55 -6.83 6.98
CA ARG A 42 13.95 -6.79 8.33
C ARG A 42 13.48 -8.18 8.79
N GLY A 43 13.78 -9.24 8.04
CA GLY A 43 13.42 -10.62 8.37
C GLY A 43 11.97 -10.98 8.00
N VAL A 44 11.32 -10.21 7.14
CA VAL A 44 9.95 -10.48 6.67
C VAL A 44 9.95 -10.72 5.17
N SER A 45 9.73 -11.96 4.75
CA SER A 45 9.61 -12.34 3.34
C SER A 45 8.16 -12.24 2.87
N ILE A 46 7.90 -11.35 1.91
CA ILE A 46 6.61 -11.24 1.22
C ILE A 46 6.81 -11.02 -0.27
N SER A 47 6.09 -11.79 -1.09
CA SER A 47 6.20 -11.72 -2.54
C SER A 47 5.51 -10.47 -3.10
N VAL A 48 6.08 -9.89 -4.16
CA VAL A 48 5.46 -8.75 -4.90
C VAL A 48 4.01 -9.05 -5.35
N PRO A 49 3.68 -10.26 -5.85
CA PRO A 49 2.29 -10.62 -6.15
C PRO A 49 1.39 -10.48 -4.93
N THR A 50 1.82 -10.89 -3.74
CA THR A 50 1.02 -10.78 -2.51
C THR A 50 0.70 -9.33 -2.18
N LEU A 51 1.68 -8.43 -2.27
CA LEU A 51 1.47 -6.99 -2.09
C LEU A 51 0.49 -6.41 -3.12
N SER A 52 0.60 -6.84 -4.39
CA SER A 52 -0.33 -6.42 -5.45
C SER A 52 -1.75 -6.93 -5.22
N HIS A 53 -1.91 -8.17 -4.72
CA HIS A 53 -3.22 -8.71 -4.33
C HIS A 53 -3.84 -7.96 -3.15
N TRP A 54 -3.04 -7.43 -2.23
CA TRP A 54 -3.50 -6.56 -1.14
C TRP A 54 -3.95 -5.19 -1.67
N GLN A 55 -3.21 -4.61 -2.61
CA GLN A 55 -3.60 -3.34 -3.26
C GLN A 55 -4.86 -3.47 -4.11
N SER A 56 -5.15 -4.64 -4.68
CA SER A 56 -6.38 -4.89 -5.44
C SER A 56 -7.55 -5.34 -4.58
N GLY A 57 -7.34 -5.57 -3.27
CA GLY A 57 -8.38 -6.09 -2.38
C GLY A 57 -8.76 -7.56 -2.63
N ARG A 58 -8.03 -8.25 -3.53
CA ARG A 58 -8.25 -9.68 -3.83
C ARG A 58 -7.81 -10.61 -2.70
N ARG A 59 -6.88 -10.16 -1.86
CA ARG A 59 -6.40 -10.89 -0.66
C ARG A 59 -6.32 -9.90 0.50
N ARG A 60 -6.68 -10.35 1.70
CA ARG A 60 -6.45 -9.62 2.95
C ARG A 60 -5.34 -10.29 3.76
N PRO A 61 -4.47 -9.51 4.43
CA PRO A 61 -3.54 -10.06 5.40
C PRO A 61 -4.29 -10.53 6.65
N GLU A 62 -4.48 -11.84 6.79
CA GLU A 62 -5.15 -12.45 7.95
C GLU A 62 -4.19 -13.27 8.81
N ARG A 63 -3.09 -13.76 8.21
CA ARG A 63 -2.11 -14.62 8.89
C ARG A 63 -1.15 -13.80 9.77
N PRO A 64 -0.63 -14.36 10.87
CA PRO A 64 0.35 -13.68 11.74
C PRO A 64 1.56 -13.13 10.99
N GLU A 65 2.10 -13.87 10.02
CA GLU A 65 3.23 -13.45 9.20
C GLU A 65 2.86 -12.26 8.31
N SER A 66 1.64 -12.26 7.76
CA SER A 66 1.13 -11.17 6.94
C SER A 66 0.88 -9.90 7.75
N LEU A 67 0.41 -10.06 9.00
CA LEU A 67 0.22 -8.95 9.93
C LEU A 67 1.57 -8.37 10.39
N ARG A 68 2.59 -9.22 10.59
CA ARG A 68 3.97 -8.78 10.88
C ARG A 68 4.55 -8.02 9.68
N ALA A 69 4.37 -8.54 8.47
CA ALA A 69 4.76 -7.85 7.23
C ALA A 69 4.08 -6.47 7.11
N LEU A 70 2.79 -6.40 7.47
CA LEU A 70 2.04 -5.15 7.43
C LEU A 70 2.54 -4.14 8.48
N ALA A 71 2.93 -4.59 9.68
CA ALA A 71 3.51 -3.72 10.71
C ALA A 71 4.89 -3.16 10.29
N GLU A 72 5.75 -3.97 9.69
CA GLU A 72 7.02 -3.51 9.15
C GLU A 72 6.84 -2.58 7.95
N LEU A 73 5.81 -2.82 7.13
CA LEU A 73 5.44 -1.95 6.03
C LEU A 73 4.97 -0.57 6.54
N GLU A 74 4.17 -0.53 7.60
CA GLU A 74 3.75 0.73 8.24
C GLU A 74 4.97 1.55 8.67
N GLN A 75 5.95 0.93 9.34
CA GLN A 75 7.19 1.61 9.73
C GLN A 75 8.01 2.09 8.52
N LEU A 76 8.13 1.26 7.48
CA LEU A 76 8.86 1.60 6.26
C LEU A 76 8.24 2.80 5.54
N LEU A 77 6.91 2.84 5.48
CA LEU A 77 6.15 3.93 4.87
C LEU A 77 5.98 5.14 5.79
N SER A 78 6.65 5.16 6.95
CA SER A 78 6.53 6.22 7.98
C SER A 78 5.08 6.49 8.41
N LEU A 79 4.26 5.43 8.44
CA LEU A 79 2.88 5.48 8.91
C LEU A 79 2.82 5.24 10.43
N PRO A 80 1.78 5.77 11.10
CA PRO A 80 1.47 5.35 12.46
C PRO A 80 1.26 3.84 12.56
N PRO A 81 1.66 3.21 13.69
CA PRO A 81 1.37 1.81 13.92
C PRO A 81 -0.15 1.58 13.88
N LEU A 82 -0.57 0.47 13.29
CA LEU A 82 -1.97 0.08 13.09
C LEU A 82 -2.75 0.93 12.06
N ALA A 83 -2.14 1.89 11.37
CA ALA A 83 -2.83 2.73 10.40
C ALA A 83 -3.50 1.94 9.27
N LEU A 84 -2.87 0.87 8.80
CA LEU A 84 -3.42 -0.05 7.79
C LEU A 84 -4.12 -1.23 8.45
N ARG A 85 -3.58 -1.76 9.55
CA ARG A 85 -4.17 -2.92 10.26
C ARG A 85 -5.59 -2.64 10.77
N SER A 86 -5.85 -1.44 11.27
CA SER A 86 -7.20 -1.02 11.71
C SER A 86 -8.23 -0.98 10.58
N LEU A 87 -7.81 -1.02 9.31
CA LEU A 87 -8.70 -0.99 8.14
C LEU A 87 -9.15 -2.37 7.67
N LEU A 88 -8.70 -3.46 8.31
CA LEU A 88 -9.09 -4.84 7.98
C LEU A 88 -10.45 -5.25 8.63
N GLY A 89 -10.90 -4.54 9.68
CA GLY A 89 -12.26 -4.56 10.29
C GLY A 89 -12.45 -5.44 11.56
N PRO A 90 -13.49 -5.21 12.43
CA PRO A 90 -14.40 -4.04 12.56
C PRO A 90 -14.34 -3.34 13.96
N PRO A 91 -14.98 -2.17 14.24
CA PRO A 91 -15.49 -1.10 13.36
C PRO A 91 -14.83 0.29 13.63
N ARG A 92 -14.85 1.11 12.58
CA ARG A 92 -14.57 2.56 12.54
C ARG A 92 -15.53 3.29 13.51
N PRO A 93 -15.13 4.29 14.33
CA PRO A 93 -14.81 5.63 13.82
C PRO A 93 -13.86 6.43 14.74
N ARG A 94 -12.69 6.84 14.25
CA ARG A 94 -12.05 8.04 14.82
C ARG A 94 -11.61 8.94 13.70
N GLY A 95 -12.47 9.93 13.46
CA GLY A 95 -12.15 11.10 12.68
C GLY A 95 -10.83 11.67 13.19
N ARG A 96 -9.77 11.47 12.43
CA ARG A 96 -8.65 12.38 12.47
C ARG A 96 -8.09 12.44 11.08
N LYS A 97 -8.29 13.62 10.51
CA LYS A 97 -7.56 14.12 9.36
C LYS A 97 -6.08 13.88 9.66
N SER A 98 -5.47 12.89 9.05
CA SER A 98 -4.02 12.87 8.85
C SER A 98 -3.79 13.38 7.43
N SER A 99 -4.08 14.67 7.29
CA SER A 99 -3.28 15.55 6.44
C SER A 99 -1.80 15.25 6.69
N VAL A 100 -1.11 14.88 5.62
CA VAL A 100 0.32 15.06 5.33
C VAL A 100 1.19 15.52 6.51
N PRO A 101 2.27 14.79 6.81
CA PRO A 101 3.55 15.49 6.73
C PRO A 101 4.71 14.68 6.12
N ALA A 102 5.58 15.45 5.45
CA ALA A 102 7.01 15.24 5.29
C ALA A 102 7.50 14.07 4.41
N GLN A 103 7.65 14.36 3.12
CA GLN A 103 9.00 14.22 2.57
C GLN A 103 9.34 15.48 1.77
N ARG A 104 9.99 16.42 2.46
CA ARG A 104 11.01 17.26 1.85
C ARG A 104 11.96 16.34 1.09
N ARG A 105 11.81 16.28 -0.22
CA ARG A 105 12.95 16.12 -1.10
C ARG A 105 13.09 17.46 -1.79
N ASP A 106 13.91 18.29 -1.18
CA ASP A 106 14.73 19.26 -1.87
C ASP A 106 15.47 18.51 -3.00
N ARG A 107 14.77 18.30 -4.12
CA ARG A 107 15.39 17.99 -5.39
C ARG A 107 15.31 19.28 -6.17
N ALA A 108 16.37 20.08 -6.04
CA ALA A 108 16.66 21.12 -6.99
C ALA A 108 16.61 20.50 -8.40
N THR A 109 15.61 20.90 -9.17
CA THR A 109 15.64 20.84 -10.62
C THR A 109 14.94 22.09 -11.11
N PRO A 110 15.67 23.20 -11.29
CA PRO A 110 15.31 24.11 -12.36
C PRO A 110 15.76 23.47 -13.67
N GLU A 111 14.80 22.82 -14.31
CA GLU A 111 14.55 22.87 -15.75
C GLU A 111 15.23 24.07 -16.43
N GLY A 112 15.88 23.81 -17.57
CA GLY A 112 16.29 24.88 -18.47
C GLY A 112 17.33 24.43 -19.48
N THR A 113 16.87 24.25 -20.71
CA THR A 113 17.64 24.19 -21.97
C THR A 113 17.73 22.80 -22.59
N TYR A 114 16.74 22.48 -23.42
CA TYR A 114 17.02 22.12 -24.80
C TYR A 114 15.95 22.72 -25.73
N PRO A 115 16.28 23.83 -26.41
CA PRO A 115 16.09 23.97 -27.85
C PRO A 115 17.47 23.77 -28.52
N THR A 116 17.63 23.23 -29.72
CA THR A 116 16.77 23.18 -30.91
C THR A 116 17.11 21.93 -31.72
#